data_AF-A0A9N9IZR8-F1
#
_entry.id   AF-A0A9N9IZR8-F1
#
_cell.length_a   1.000
_cell.length_b   1.000
_cell.length_c   1.000
_cell.angle_alpha   90.00
_cell.angle_beta   90.00
_cell.angle_gamma   90.00
#
_symmetry.space_group_name_H-M   'P 1'
#
loop_
_entity.id
_entity.type
_entity.pdbx_description
1 polymer ?
#
loop_
_entity_poly.entity_id
_entity_poly.type
_entity_poly.pdbx_seq_one_letter_code
_entity_poly.pdbx_strand_id
1 'polypeptide(L)'
;MRYSHGKNQDQIISPYIQKKASDYISDTLYKPGKSINELNHNNKQLKQKVQKLQRSEDRVIHKVRKLNGSVAQFKRKHHQCISQTRAVARHPPELKDDDIKAMIRNIVKKNKKEYSTDFIRLTLQVSQIGQTSFNTIAASINTIFNFLMGDDTESWISAATISRWYREVSELHMRNVFQQANQSSYFTFGMRADESSR
;
A
#
# COMPACT_ATOMS: atom_id res chain seq x y z
N MET A 1 52.50 -45.30 25.06
CA MET A 1 51.70 -46.33 24.36
C MET A 1 52.65 -47.41 23.82
N ARG A 2 52.31 -48.68 23.99
CA ARG A 2 53.08 -49.84 23.49
C ARG A 2 52.17 -50.70 22.60
N TYR A 3 52.73 -51.48 21.67
CA TYR A 3 51.93 -52.41 20.87
C TYR A 3 51.39 -53.52 21.77
N SER A 4 50.07 -53.76 21.74
CA SER A 4 49.43 -54.77 22.57
C SER A 4 49.61 -56.19 22.04
N HIS A 5 49.79 -56.35 20.72
CA HIS A 5 49.87 -57.64 20.04
C HIS A 5 50.85 -57.60 18.84
N GLY A 6 51.35 -58.77 18.43
CA GLY A 6 52.19 -58.93 17.23
C GLY A 6 53.69 -58.94 17.50
N LYS A 7 54.52 -58.96 16.44
CA LYS A 7 55.98 -59.12 16.54
C LYS A 7 56.69 -58.03 17.36
N ASN A 8 56.08 -56.86 17.53
CA ASN A 8 56.62 -55.73 18.28
C ASN A 8 55.88 -55.51 19.62
N GLN A 9 55.20 -56.54 20.14
CA GLN A 9 54.47 -56.46 21.40
C GLN A 9 55.37 -55.94 22.53
N ASP A 10 54.80 -55.09 23.39
CA ASP A 10 55.45 -54.38 24.50
C ASP A 10 56.54 -53.37 24.08
N GLN A 11 56.85 -53.23 22.79
CA GLN A 11 57.70 -52.14 22.30
C GLN A 11 56.91 -50.83 22.24
N ILE A 12 57.62 -49.73 22.44
CA ILE A 12 57.06 -48.38 22.32
C ILE A 12 56.57 -48.17 20.89
N ILE A 13 55.33 -47.65 20.74
CA ILE A 13 54.76 -47.34 19.42
C ILE A 13 55.66 -46.33 18.69
N SER A 14 55.78 -46.44 17.37
CA SER A 14 56.68 -45.57 16.62
C SER A 14 56.34 -44.08 16.81
N PRO A 15 57.34 -43.18 16.86
CA PRO A 15 57.12 -41.74 17.04
C PRO A 15 56.16 -41.14 16.01
N TYR A 16 56.19 -41.66 14.77
CA TYR A 16 55.28 -41.26 13.71
C TYR A 16 53.81 -41.56 14.04
N ILE A 17 53.51 -42.77 14.53
CA ILE A 17 52.14 -43.15 14.90
C ILE A 17 51.68 -42.37 16.14
N GLN A 18 52.57 -42.14 17.10
CA GLN A 18 52.27 -41.31 18.26
C GLN A 18 51.92 -39.88 17.85
N LYS A 19 52.70 -39.27 16.96
CA LYS A 19 52.43 -37.94 16.41
C LYS A 19 51.10 -37.90 15.65
N LYS A 20 50.86 -38.86 14.76
CA LYS A 20 49.62 -38.94 13.99
C LYS A 20 48.38 -39.14 14.89
N ALA A 21 48.52 -39.89 15.98
CA ALA A 21 47.46 -40.04 16.98
C ALA A 21 47.22 -38.73 17.74
N SER A 22 48.28 -38.01 18.12
CA SER A 22 48.19 -36.69 18.76
C SER A 22 47.51 -35.66 17.85
N ASP A 23 47.90 -35.62 16.57
CA ASP A 23 47.31 -34.74 15.56
C ASP A 23 45.82 -35.08 15.37
N TYR A 24 45.48 -36.37 15.27
CA TYR A 24 44.10 -36.83 15.15
C TYR A 24 43.25 -36.43 16.38
N ILE A 25 43.76 -36.61 17.60
CA ILE A 25 43.07 -36.22 18.84
C ILE A 25 42.84 -34.69 18.85
N SER A 26 43.83 -33.91 18.41
CA SER A 26 43.75 -32.45 18.35
C SER A 26 42.71 -31.97 17.33
N ASP A 27 42.65 -32.60 16.16
CA ASP A 27 41.73 -32.19 15.08
C ASP A 27 40.29 -32.68 15.29
N THR A 28 40.11 -33.86 15.89
CA THR A 28 38.79 -34.52 15.98
C THR A 28 38.13 -34.39 17.35
N LEU A 29 38.89 -34.56 18.44
CA LEU A 29 38.36 -34.57 19.80
C LEU A 29 38.54 -33.22 20.50
N TYR A 30 39.60 -32.50 20.16
CA TYR A 30 39.95 -31.23 20.76
C TYR A 30 39.98 -30.10 19.71
N LYS A 31 38.88 -29.93 18.95
CA LYS A 31 38.64 -28.60 18.35
C LYS A 31 38.70 -27.63 19.52
N PRO A 32 39.62 -26.65 19.57
CA PRO A 32 39.57 -25.62 20.59
C PRO A 32 38.23 -24.91 20.37
N GLY A 33 37.24 -25.36 21.13
CA GLY A 33 35.87 -24.92 21.02
C GLY A 33 35.94 -23.42 21.18
N LYS A 34 35.30 -22.71 20.25
CA LYS A 34 35.05 -21.27 20.33
C LYS A 34 35.02 -20.86 21.79
N SER A 35 35.93 -19.97 22.18
CA SER A 35 36.12 -19.54 23.57
C SER A 35 34.77 -19.36 24.23
N ILE A 36 34.62 -19.74 25.50
CA ILE A 36 33.38 -19.55 26.29
C ILE A 36 32.82 -18.13 26.10
N ASN A 37 33.70 -17.15 25.92
CA ASN A 37 33.36 -15.76 25.63
C ASN A 37 32.66 -15.58 24.26
N GLU A 38 33.10 -16.27 23.21
CA GLU A 38 32.50 -16.25 21.88
C GLU A 38 31.13 -16.95 21.87
N LEU A 39 30.97 -18.07 22.59
CA LEU A 39 29.69 -18.73 22.78
C LEU A 39 28.68 -17.84 23.52
N ASN A 40 29.13 -17.18 24.60
CA ASN A 40 28.31 -16.22 25.35
C ASN A 40 27.93 -15.01 24.50
N HIS A 41 28.86 -14.52 23.66
CA HIS A 41 28.60 -13.43 22.74
C HIS A 41 27.52 -13.81 21.71
N ASN A 42 27.63 -15.00 21.10
CA ASN A 42 26.65 -15.51 20.14
C ASN A 42 25.27 -15.69 20.78
N ASN A 43 25.21 -16.25 22.00
CA ASN A 43 23.95 -16.37 22.74
C ASN A 43 23.32 -15.01 23.04
N LYS A 44 24.11 -13.99 23.40
CA LYS A 44 23.61 -12.63 23.61
C LYS A 44 23.04 -12.03 22.32
N GLN A 45 23.74 -12.20 21.20
CA GLN A 45 23.26 -11.75 19.89
C GLN A 45 21.96 -12.46 19.46
N LEU A 46 21.87 -13.78 19.66
CA LEU A 46 20.67 -14.55 19.35
C LEU A 46 19.47 -14.11 20.19
N LYS A 47 19.65 -13.91 21.51
CA LYS A 47 18.59 -13.37 22.38
C LYS A 47 18.09 -12.01 21.89
N GLN A 48 18.98 -11.12 21.46
CA GLN A 48 18.60 -9.83 20.90
C GLN A 48 17.82 -9.98 19.58
N LYS A 49 18.24 -10.89 18.69
CA LYS A 49 17.52 -11.17 17.44
C LYS A 49 16.12 -11.71 17.69
N VAL A 50 15.98 -12.67 18.60
CA VAL A 50 14.67 -13.23 19.01
C VAL A 50 13.77 -12.13 19.55
N GLN A 51 14.27 -11.28 20.44
CA GLN A 51 13.47 -10.17 20.97
C GLN A 51 13.05 -9.15 19.89
N LYS A 52 13.92 -8.86 18.92
CA LYS A 52 13.58 -8.00 17.77
C LYS A 52 12.52 -8.63 16.89
N LEU A 53 12.62 -9.94 16.61
CA LEU A 53 11.63 -10.67 15.82
C LEU A 53 10.27 -10.69 16.51
N GLN A 54 10.23 -10.93 17.82
CA GLN A 54 8.99 -10.94 18.58
C GLN A 54 8.27 -9.57 18.56
N ARG A 55 9.03 -8.47 18.71
CA ARG A 55 8.47 -7.11 18.55
C ARG A 55 7.94 -6.85 17.14
N SER A 56 8.61 -7.38 16.12
CA SER A 56 8.17 -7.29 14.73
C SER A 56 6.87 -8.06 14.52
N GLU A 57 6.79 -9.28 15.05
CA GLU A 57 5.59 -10.12 15.01
C GLU A 57 4.40 -9.44 15.68
N ASP A 58 4.56 -8.91 16.90
CA ASP A 58 3.51 -8.17 17.62
C ASP A 58 2.99 -6.98 16.80
N ARG A 59 3.90 -6.25 16.14
CA ARG A 59 3.55 -5.12 15.29
C ARG A 59 2.73 -5.56 14.07
N VAL A 60 3.08 -6.68 13.44
CA VAL A 60 2.34 -7.24 12.31
C VAL A 60 0.96 -7.72 12.76
N ILE A 61 0.89 -8.46 13.87
CA ILE A 61 -0.38 -8.92 14.47
C ILE A 61 -1.30 -7.74 14.76
N HIS A 62 -0.78 -6.66 15.34
CA HIS A 62 -1.57 -5.46 15.61
C HIS A 62 -2.12 -4.84 14.32
N LYS A 63 -1.30 -4.74 13.26
CA LYS A 63 -1.75 -4.24 11.95
C LYS A 63 -2.85 -5.12 11.36
N VAL A 64 -2.70 -6.45 11.41
CA VAL A 64 -3.71 -7.40 10.92
C VAL A 64 -5.03 -7.21 11.68
N ARG A 65 -4.98 -7.11 13.02
CA ARG A 65 -6.19 -6.84 13.83
C ARG A 65 -6.86 -5.52 13.46
N LYS A 66 -6.08 -4.45 13.29
CA LYS A 66 -6.58 -3.13 12.87
C LYS A 66 -7.27 -3.20 11.50
N LEU A 67 -6.62 -3.82 10.52
CA LEU A 67 -7.17 -3.99 9.18
C LEU A 67 -8.46 -4.82 9.20
N ASN A 68 -8.49 -5.92 9.95
CA ASN A 68 -9.70 -6.73 10.11
C ASN A 68 -10.86 -5.92 10.71
N GLY A 69 -10.59 -5.08 11.70
CA GLY A 69 -11.59 -4.16 12.26
C GLY A 69 -12.15 -3.19 11.21
N SER A 70 -11.27 -2.58 10.40
CA SER A 70 -11.68 -1.68 9.30
C SER A 70 -12.50 -2.41 8.24
N VAL A 71 -12.10 -3.62 7.84
CA VAL A 71 -12.84 -4.44 6.87
C VAL A 71 -14.24 -4.79 7.40
N ALA A 72 -14.35 -5.17 8.68
CA ALA A 72 -15.64 -5.46 9.29
C ALA A 72 -16.56 -4.23 9.30
N GLN A 73 -16.01 -3.06 9.64
CA GLN A 73 -16.77 -1.80 9.62
C GLN A 73 -17.23 -1.44 8.21
N PHE A 74 -16.36 -1.61 7.20
CA PHE A 74 -16.72 -1.39 5.80
C PHE A 74 -17.88 -2.29 5.36
N LYS A 75 -17.80 -3.59 5.66
CA LYS A 75 -18.88 -4.55 5.34
C LYS A 75 -20.22 -4.14 5.96
N ARG A 76 -20.21 -3.68 7.22
CA ARG A 76 -21.43 -3.18 7.90
C ARG A 76 -22.02 -1.96 7.20
N LYS A 77 -21.19 -0.95 6.90
CA LYS A 77 -21.63 0.27 6.18
C LYS A 77 -22.18 -0.06 4.80
N HIS A 78 -21.53 -0.98 4.08
CA HIS A 78 -21.99 -1.43 2.78
C HIS A 78 -23.37 -2.11 2.86
N HIS A 79 -23.58 -2.99 3.84
CA HIS A 79 -24.88 -3.63 4.05
C HIS A 79 -25.98 -2.63 4.44
N GLN A 80 -25.63 -1.64 5.28
CA GLN A 80 -26.53 -0.55 5.65
C GLN A 80 -26.95 0.27 4.42
N CYS A 81 -26.00 0.64 3.56
CA CYS A 81 -26.25 1.34 2.30
C CYS A 81 -27.21 0.55 1.41
N ILE A 82 -26.93 -0.74 1.17
CA ILE A 82 -27.82 -1.62 0.39
C ILE A 82 -29.23 -1.65 0.99
N SER A 83 -29.34 -1.75 2.31
CA SER A 83 -30.64 -1.81 2.99
C SER A 83 -31.41 -0.50 2.84
N GLN A 84 -30.73 0.65 2.95
CA GLN A 84 -31.32 1.97 2.72
C GLN A 84 -31.79 2.12 1.27
N THR A 85 -30.95 1.74 0.28
CA THR A 85 -31.34 1.76 -1.13
C THR A 85 -32.58 0.89 -1.37
N ARG A 86 -32.63 -0.31 -0.80
CA ARG A 86 -33.79 -1.20 -0.91
C ARG A 86 -35.05 -0.62 -0.28
N ALA A 87 -34.92 0.05 0.87
CA ALA A 87 -36.05 0.70 1.53
C ALA A 87 -36.62 1.83 0.67
N VAL A 88 -35.75 2.69 0.12
CA VAL A 88 -36.15 3.76 -0.82
C VAL A 88 -36.77 3.19 -2.09
N ALA A 89 -36.21 2.11 -2.65
CA ALA A 89 -36.78 1.49 -3.85
C ALA A 89 -38.17 0.86 -3.62
N ARG A 90 -38.44 0.37 -2.39
CA ARG A 90 -39.74 -0.21 -2.01
C ARG A 90 -40.81 0.85 -1.78
N HIS A 91 -40.42 1.99 -1.22
CA HIS A 91 -41.29 3.13 -0.98
C HIS A 91 -40.64 4.36 -1.60
N PRO A 92 -40.69 4.47 -2.94
CA PRO A 92 -40.11 5.62 -3.61
C PRO A 92 -40.84 6.87 -3.10
N PRO A 93 -40.13 7.92 -2.70
CA PRO A 93 -40.77 9.18 -2.37
C PRO A 93 -41.51 9.67 -3.61
N GLU A 94 -42.74 10.16 -3.42
CA GLU A 94 -43.45 10.89 -4.46
C GLU A 94 -42.67 12.18 -4.74
N LEU A 95 -41.85 12.15 -5.78
CA LEU A 95 -41.09 13.30 -6.24
C LEU A 95 -41.97 14.11 -7.17
N LYS A 96 -42.27 15.35 -6.80
CA LYS A 96 -42.90 16.30 -7.72
C LYS A 96 -41.84 16.86 -8.66
N ASP A 97 -42.26 17.28 -9.85
CA ASP A 97 -41.35 17.89 -10.84
C ASP A 97 -40.56 19.07 -10.25
N ASP A 98 -41.19 19.87 -9.39
CA ASP A 98 -40.55 20.99 -8.70
C ASP A 98 -39.44 20.54 -7.74
N ASP A 99 -39.63 19.40 -7.05
CA ASP A 99 -38.62 18.82 -6.16
C ASP A 99 -37.42 18.32 -6.97
N ILE A 100 -37.67 17.69 -8.11
CA ILE A 100 -36.63 17.21 -9.03
C ILE A 100 -35.84 18.41 -9.59
N LYS A 101 -36.54 19.45 -10.07
CA LYS A 101 -35.91 20.68 -10.56
C LYS A 101 -35.10 21.38 -9.47
N ALA A 102 -35.60 21.43 -8.23
CA ALA A 102 -34.86 21.98 -7.09
C ALA A 102 -33.60 21.17 -6.78
N MET A 103 -33.67 19.84 -6.80
CA MET A 103 -32.51 18.96 -6.63
C MET A 103 -31.47 19.17 -7.73
N ILE A 104 -31.88 19.25 -9.00
CA ILE A 104 -30.97 19.50 -10.12
C ILE A 104 -30.31 20.88 -9.99
N ARG A 105 -31.09 21.93 -9.65
CA ARG A 105 -30.54 23.26 -9.39
C ARG A 105 -29.54 23.26 -8.23
N ASN A 106 -29.75 22.45 -7.19
CA ASN A 106 -28.81 22.29 -6.08
C ASN A 106 -27.52 21.56 -6.49
N ILE A 107 -27.61 20.51 -7.31
CA ILE A 107 -26.44 19.78 -7.83
C ILE A 107 -25.63 20.69 -8.74
N VAL A 108 -26.26 21.48 -9.62
CA VAL A 108 -25.53 22.42 -10.48
C VAL A 108 -25.02 23.63 -9.68
N LYS A 109 -25.80 24.05 -8.69
CA LYS A 109 -25.62 25.23 -7.81
C LYS A 109 -25.39 26.52 -8.62
N LYS A 110 -26.36 26.87 -9.47
CA LYS A 110 -26.34 28.03 -10.40
C LYS A 110 -26.29 29.42 -9.73
N ASN A 111 -25.92 29.57 -8.45
CA ASN A 111 -25.82 30.89 -7.81
C ASN A 111 -24.54 31.63 -8.24
N LYS A 112 -24.64 32.18 -9.46
CA LYS A 112 -23.88 33.25 -10.13
C LYS A 112 -22.35 33.29 -10.10
N LYS A 113 -21.61 32.46 -9.35
CA LYS A 113 -20.13 32.44 -9.41
C LYS A 113 -19.45 31.09 -9.29
N GLU A 114 -20.09 30.05 -8.76
CA GLU A 114 -19.40 28.77 -8.49
C GLU A 114 -20.30 27.55 -8.76
N TYR A 115 -19.74 26.56 -9.44
CA TYR A 115 -20.37 25.26 -9.67
C TYR A 115 -20.09 24.32 -8.51
N SER A 116 -21.01 23.40 -8.23
CA SER A 116 -20.75 22.40 -7.18
C SER A 116 -19.60 21.47 -7.56
N THR A 117 -18.88 20.99 -6.56
CA THR A 117 -17.83 19.97 -6.71
C THR A 117 -18.36 18.69 -7.34
N ASP A 118 -19.61 18.30 -7.01
CA ASP A 118 -20.25 17.11 -7.56
C ASP A 118 -20.52 17.26 -9.06
N PHE A 119 -20.95 18.44 -9.49
CA PHE A 119 -21.19 18.74 -10.90
C PHE A 119 -19.89 18.84 -11.71
N ILE A 120 -18.85 19.45 -11.15
CA ILE A 120 -17.51 19.48 -11.76
C ILE A 120 -16.99 18.05 -11.95
N ARG A 121 -17.12 17.20 -10.93
CA ARG A 121 -16.70 15.80 -10.99
C ARG A 121 -17.44 15.02 -12.07
N LEU A 122 -18.77 15.18 -12.15
CA LEU A 122 -19.59 14.53 -13.18
C LEU A 122 -19.16 14.98 -14.58
N THR A 123 -18.95 16.29 -14.78
CA THR A 123 -18.49 16.85 -16.05
C THR A 123 -17.13 16.28 -16.47
N LEU A 124 -16.20 16.15 -15.53
CA LEU A 124 -14.89 15.55 -15.78
C LEU A 124 -14.98 14.06 -16.11
N GLN A 125 -15.84 13.30 -15.42
CA GLN A 125 -16.06 11.90 -15.76
C GLN A 125 -16.60 11.73 -17.17
N VAL A 126 -17.58 12.55 -17.56
CA VAL A 126 -18.09 12.56 -18.95
C VAL A 126 -16.98 12.91 -19.93
N SER A 127 -16.10 13.86 -19.59
CA SER A 127 -14.97 14.23 -20.46
C SER A 127 -13.95 13.12 -20.70
N GLN A 128 -13.85 12.17 -19.77
CA GLN A 128 -12.92 11.03 -19.87
C GLN A 128 -13.50 9.89 -20.70
N ILE A 129 -14.81 9.88 -20.96
CA ILE A 129 -15.46 8.85 -21.76
C ILE A 129 -15.20 9.15 -23.25
N GLY A 130 -14.43 8.28 -23.92
CA GLY A 130 -14.32 8.27 -25.38
C GLY A 130 -13.54 9.42 -26.03
N GLN A 131 -12.68 10.14 -25.29
CA GLN A 131 -11.88 11.27 -25.81
C GLN A 131 -12.70 12.33 -26.57
N THR A 132 -13.90 12.65 -26.08
CA THR A 132 -14.75 13.68 -26.70
C THR A 132 -14.19 15.09 -26.50
N SER A 133 -14.36 15.96 -27.50
CA SER A 133 -13.93 17.36 -27.39
C SER A 133 -14.70 18.13 -26.30
N PHE A 134 -14.08 19.13 -25.67
CA PHE A 134 -14.75 19.98 -24.67
C PHE A 134 -15.99 20.71 -25.23
N ASN A 135 -16.01 21.01 -26.54
CA ASN A 135 -17.17 21.59 -27.21
C ASN A 135 -18.36 20.62 -27.22
N THR A 136 -18.11 19.36 -27.59
CA THR A 136 -19.14 18.31 -27.60
C THR A 136 -19.68 18.06 -26.20
N ILE A 137 -18.80 18.06 -25.18
CA ILE A 137 -19.20 17.87 -23.79
C ILE A 137 -20.05 19.05 -23.30
N ALA A 138 -19.61 20.29 -23.56
CA ALA A 138 -20.37 21.48 -23.19
C ALA A 138 -21.76 21.49 -23.85
N ALA A 139 -21.84 21.17 -25.14
CA ALA A 139 -23.11 21.05 -25.85
C ALA A 139 -24.01 19.97 -25.21
N SER A 140 -23.47 18.77 -24.99
CA SER A 140 -24.22 17.65 -24.42
C SER A 140 -24.76 17.96 -23.01
N ILE A 141 -23.93 18.58 -22.16
CA ILE A 141 -24.33 18.97 -20.81
C ILE A 141 -25.42 20.05 -20.84
N ASN A 142 -25.28 21.06 -21.70
CA ASN A 142 -26.31 22.09 -21.89
C ASN A 142 -27.63 21.45 -22.37
N THR A 143 -27.59 20.54 -23.34
CA THR A 143 -28.77 19.85 -23.86
C THR A 143 -29.47 19.02 -22.78
N ILE A 144 -28.72 18.22 -22.03
CA ILE A 144 -29.27 17.41 -20.93
C ILE A 144 -29.89 18.31 -19.86
N PHE A 145 -29.22 19.41 -19.51
CA PHE A 145 -29.75 20.35 -18.53
C PHE A 145 -31.04 21.02 -19.01
N ASN A 146 -31.07 21.55 -20.24
CA ASN A 146 -32.28 22.18 -20.79
C ASN A 146 -33.43 21.17 -20.86
N PHE A 147 -33.17 19.92 -21.27
CA PHE A 147 -34.14 18.82 -21.24
C PHE A 147 -34.71 18.59 -19.83
N LEU A 148 -33.85 18.50 -18.82
CA LEU A 148 -34.28 18.23 -17.44
C LEU A 148 -35.01 19.41 -16.78
N MET A 149 -34.70 20.64 -17.18
CA MET A 149 -35.29 21.84 -16.59
C MET A 149 -36.57 22.29 -17.31
N GLY A 150 -36.71 21.96 -18.59
CA GLY A 150 -37.75 22.49 -19.48
C GLY A 150 -37.56 23.98 -19.81
N ASP A 151 -36.40 24.54 -19.48
CA ASP A 151 -36.04 25.94 -19.70
C ASP A 151 -35.01 25.99 -20.85
N ASP A 152 -35.25 26.84 -21.85
CA ASP A 152 -34.29 27.08 -22.93
C ASP A 152 -33.27 28.14 -22.48
N THR A 153 -32.39 27.72 -21.57
CA THR A 153 -31.34 28.62 -21.08
C THR A 153 -30.22 28.75 -22.10
N GLU A 154 -29.78 30.00 -22.36
CA GLU A 154 -28.53 30.27 -23.07
C GLU A 154 -27.40 29.41 -22.50
N SER A 155 -26.52 28.92 -23.38
CA SER A 155 -25.43 27.98 -23.06
C SER A 155 -24.65 28.42 -21.82
N TRP A 156 -24.98 27.84 -20.67
CA TRP A 156 -24.49 28.31 -19.37
C TRP A 156 -23.13 27.70 -19.03
N ILE A 157 -22.81 26.54 -19.60
CA ILE A 157 -21.46 25.97 -19.57
C ILE A 157 -20.80 26.06 -20.94
N SER A 158 -19.53 26.48 -20.95
CA SER A 158 -18.70 26.58 -22.14
C SER A 158 -17.55 25.57 -22.11
N ALA A 159 -17.01 25.24 -23.27
CA ALA A 159 -15.81 24.41 -23.37
C ALA A 159 -14.61 25.02 -22.63
N ALA A 160 -14.49 26.35 -22.59
CA ALA A 160 -13.45 27.04 -21.85
C ALA A 160 -13.55 26.79 -20.33
N THR A 161 -14.78 26.77 -19.79
CA THR A 161 -15.04 26.45 -18.39
C THR A 161 -14.61 25.03 -18.05
N ILE A 162 -14.95 24.06 -18.90
CA ILE A 162 -14.59 22.65 -18.71
C ILE A 162 -13.08 22.43 -18.82
N SER A 163 -12.45 23.04 -19.83
CA SER A 163 -11.00 22.98 -20.03
C SER A 163 -10.24 23.53 -18.82
N ARG A 164 -10.74 24.63 -18.23
CA ARG A 164 -10.17 25.18 -16.99
C ARG A 164 -10.25 24.19 -15.83
N TRP A 165 -11.39 23.55 -15.59
CA TRP A 165 -11.52 22.55 -14.53
C TRP A 165 -10.63 21.35 -14.75
N TYR A 166 -10.55 20.88 -15.99
CA TYR A 166 -9.69 19.76 -16.35
C TYR A 166 -8.24 20.06 -16.02
N ARG A 167 -7.76 21.27 -16.37
CA ARG A 167 -6.41 21.73 -16.04
C ARG A 167 -6.20 21.81 -14.53
N GLU A 168 -7.09 22.46 -13.80
CA GLU A 168 -6.98 22.63 -12.34
C GLU A 168 -6.96 21.29 -11.60
N VAL A 169 -7.84 20.36 -11.95
CA VAL A 169 -7.89 19.03 -11.33
C VAL A 169 -6.67 18.18 -11.72
N SER A 170 -6.20 18.29 -12.96
CA SER A 170 -4.98 17.61 -13.40
C SER A 170 -3.74 18.15 -12.66
N GLU A 171 -3.63 19.46 -12.48
CA GLU A 171 -2.56 20.08 -11.70
C GLU A 171 -2.57 19.61 -10.25
N LEU A 172 -3.74 19.56 -9.61
CA LEU A 172 -3.88 19.03 -8.25
C LEU A 172 -3.49 17.54 -8.18
N HIS A 173 -3.93 16.74 -9.14
CA HIS A 173 -3.56 15.33 -9.22
C HIS A 173 -2.04 15.16 -9.35
N MET A 174 -1.40 15.88 -10.28
CA MET A 174 0.05 15.84 -10.46
C MET A 174 0.79 16.29 -9.21
N ARG A 175 0.38 17.40 -8.56
CA ARG A 175 0.97 17.85 -7.30
C ARG A 175 0.85 16.80 -6.19
N ASN A 176 -0.30 16.16 -6.06
CA ASN A 176 -0.50 15.09 -5.08
C ASN A 176 0.38 13.86 -5.37
N VAL A 177 0.50 13.46 -6.63
CA VAL A 177 1.38 12.35 -7.05
C VAL A 177 2.84 12.70 -6.78
N PHE A 178 3.30 13.91 -7.12
CA PHE A 178 4.66 14.36 -6.82
C PHE A 178 4.91 14.52 -5.32
N GLN A 179 3.94 14.98 -4.53
CA GLN A 179 4.05 15.02 -3.08
C GLN A 179 4.10 13.62 -2.46
N GLN A 180 3.31 12.67 -2.96
CA GLN A 180 3.40 11.27 -2.56
C GLN A 180 4.75 10.65 -2.96
N ALA A 181 5.28 10.98 -4.15
CA ALA A 181 6.60 10.57 -4.59
C ALA A 181 7.70 11.15 -3.67
N ASN A 182 7.59 12.42 -3.29
CA ASN A 182 8.51 13.09 -2.36
C ASN A 182 8.33 12.63 -0.90
N GLN A 183 7.19 12.06 -0.52
CA GLN A 183 7.03 11.34 0.75
C GLN A 183 7.54 9.90 0.65
N SER A 184 7.52 9.31 -0.54
CA SER A 184 8.06 7.98 -0.82
C SER A 184 9.58 7.95 -0.98
N SER A 185 10.24 9.11 -1.18
CA SER A 185 11.70 9.24 -1.10
C SER A 185 12.25 9.02 0.32
N TYR A 186 11.37 8.97 1.34
CA TYR A 186 11.70 8.48 2.68
C TYR A 186 11.42 6.97 2.87
N PHE A 187 11.01 6.27 1.81
CA PHE A 187 10.78 4.82 1.77
C PHE A 187 11.49 4.11 0.60
N THR A 188 12.54 4.67 0.02
CA THR A 188 13.56 3.86 -0.67
C THR A 188 14.43 3.19 0.39
N PHE A 189 13.98 2.00 0.79
CA PHE A 189 14.81 0.94 1.33
C PHE A 189 16.14 0.88 0.56
N GLY A 190 17.22 0.78 1.32
CA GLY A 190 18.58 0.86 0.82
C GLY A 190 18.89 -0.16 -0.26
N MET A 191 19.25 0.34 -1.44
CA MET A 191 20.42 -0.15 -2.13
C MET A 191 21.55 0.85 -1.83
N ARG A 192 22.29 0.62 -0.73
CA ARG A 192 23.69 1.03 -0.74
C ARG A 192 24.35 0.09 -1.73
N ALA A 193 24.68 0.61 -2.91
CA ALA A 193 25.73 0.00 -3.71
C ALA A 193 26.98 -0.02 -2.83
N ASP A 194 27.34 -1.22 -2.40
CA ASP A 194 28.64 -1.48 -1.78
C ASP A 194 29.68 -1.39 -2.90
N GLU A 195 30.33 -0.24 -3.01
CA GLU A 195 31.48 -0.04 -3.90
C GLU A 195 32.81 -0.38 -3.20
N SER A 196 32.83 -1.27 -2.19
CA SER A 196 34.09 -1.68 -1.53
C SER A 196 34.88 -2.75 -2.28
N SER A 197 34.72 -2.87 -3.60
CA SER A 197 35.58 -3.72 -4.43
C SER A 197 35.96 -3.04 -5.75
N ARG A 198 36.61 -1.89 -5.65
CA ARG A 198 37.56 -1.39 -6.65
C ARG A 198 38.82 -0.86 -5.99
#